data_AF-A0A4D8Q9P3-F1
#
_entry.id   AF-A0A4D8Q9P3-F1
#
_cell.length_a   1.000
_cell.length_b   1.000
_cell.length_c   1.000
_cell.angle_alpha   90.00
_cell.angle_beta   90.00
_cell.angle_gamma   90.00
#
_symmetry.space_group_name_H-M   'P 1'
#
loop_
_entity.id
_entity.type
_entity.pdbx_description
1 polymer ?
#
loop_
_entity_poly.entity_id
_entity_poly.type
_entity_poly.pdbx_seq_one_letter_code
_entity_poly.pdbx_strand_id
1 'polypeptide(L)'
;MTSVGPEAGFAADARPACGSCGTVYDPAAGDPGRDVPPGTPFGGLPDYWRCPGCGGPQHGFTVVAPPGADPMDLRVAALTASYRLIAERDMAGVPICNAALSVEALGFRPHGPGWIGCVIAPWFLNAVLIPRDPALWEDRRDGDKLEVGLPSGAYRFTAARVGVLGTLAVIPLASAMNVFADQQDARGGAVLALDHLMRNPQPAPQPEPPPASDADAAKPALSRRSLFGGGRR
;
A
#
# COMPACT_ATOMS: atom_id res chain seq x y z
N MET A 1 -13.86 24.11 21.96
CA MET A 1 -13.34 24.87 20.81
C MET A 1 -11.92 25.27 21.16
N THR A 2 -10.95 24.45 20.79
CA THR A 2 -9.54 24.72 21.10
C THR A 2 -8.84 24.93 19.77
N SER A 3 -8.64 26.19 19.43
CA SER A 3 -7.84 26.64 18.30
C SER A 3 -6.38 26.31 18.62
N VAL A 4 -5.78 25.37 17.88
CA VAL A 4 -4.34 25.12 17.93
C VAL A 4 -3.69 26.07 16.94
N GLY A 5 -2.94 27.04 17.47
CA GLY A 5 -1.93 27.81 16.75
C GLY A 5 -0.65 27.82 17.59
N PRO A 6 0.48 28.28 17.03
CA PRO A 6 1.32 27.62 16.05
C PRO A 6 2.47 26.87 16.74
N GLU A 7 2.31 25.56 16.90
CA GLU A 7 3.42 24.58 16.94
C GLU A 7 3.38 23.71 15.67
N ALA A 8 2.93 24.31 14.55
CA ALA A 8 2.80 23.61 13.27
C ALA A 8 4.16 23.51 12.59
N GLY A 9 4.82 22.36 12.79
CA GLY A 9 6.15 22.04 12.30
C GLY A 9 6.27 22.00 10.78
N PHE A 10 6.72 23.10 10.20
CA PHE A 10 7.29 23.13 8.87
C PHE A 10 8.81 22.89 8.97
N ALA A 11 9.33 21.93 8.21
CA ALA A 11 10.77 21.80 8.04
C ALA A 11 11.36 23.11 7.47
N ALA A 12 12.64 23.39 7.71
CA ALA A 12 13.28 24.65 7.30
C ALA A 12 13.23 24.87 5.77
N ASP A 13 13.19 23.79 4.99
CA ASP A 13 13.09 23.73 3.54
C ASP A 13 11.65 23.53 3.03
N ALA A 14 10.65 23.53 3.91
CA ALA A 14 9.26 23.34 3.51
C ALA A 14 8.77 24.48 2.62
N ARG A 15 8.07 24.13 1.53
CA ARG A 15 7.45 25.06 0.58
C ARG A 15 5.92 24.98 0.67
N PRO A 16 5.29 25.56 1.70
CA PRO A 16 3.85 25.41 1.89
C PRO A 16 3.06 26.33 0.96
N ALA A 17 1.81 25.96 0.63
CA ALA A 17 0.88 26.79 -0.13
C ALA A 17 -0.22 27.32 0.76
N CYS A 18 -0.61 28.55 0.46
CA CYS A 18 -1.83 29.14 0.98
C CYS A 18 -3.04 28.32 0.51
N GLY A 19 -3.80 27.77 1.44
CA GLY A 19 -5.04 27.04 1.15
C GLY A 19 -6.14 27.90 0.53
N SER A 20 -6.06 29.23 0.65
CA SER A 20 -7.05 30.16 0.09
C SER A 20 -6.81 30.53 -1.37
N CYS A 21 -5.56 30.66 -1.80
CA CYS A 21 -5.24 31.15 -3.15
C CYS A 21 -4.18 30.32 -3.90
N GLY A 22 -3.64 29.27 -3.27
CA GLY A 22 -2.64 28.38 -3.87
C GLY A 22 -1.23 28.97 -3.97
N THR A 23 -0.98 30.19 -3.49
CA THR A 23 0.37 30.79 -3.50
C THR A 23 1.33 29.95 -2.65
N VAL A 24 2.43 29.47 -3.25
CA VAL A 24 3.48 28.70 -2.59
C VAL A 24 4.55 29.65 -2.03
N TYR A 25 4.90 29.51 -0.76
CA TYR A 25 6.07 30.16 -0.17
C TYR A 25 7.33 29.37 -0.50
N ASP A 26 8.39 30.07 -0.91
CA ASP A 26 9.70 29.48 -1.18
C ASP A 26 10.76 30.07 -0.25
N PRO A 27 11.29 29.30 0.73
CA PRO A 27 12.33 29.76 1.62
C PRO A 27 13.57 30.28 0.87
N ALA A 28 13.92 29.66 -0.27
CA ALA A 28 15.10 30.07 -1.04
C ALA A 28 14.92 31.45 -1.68
N ALA A 29 13.68 31.86 -1.96
CA ALA A 29 13.37 33.18 -2.52
C ALA A 29 13.06 34.22 -1.42
N GLY A 30 12.49 33.79 -0.30
CA GLY A 30 11.95 34.70 0.71
C GLY A 30 10.73 35.48 0.19
N ASP A 31 10.54 36.69 0.72
CA ASP A 31 9.60 37.70 0.19
C ASP A 31 10.21 39.11 0.35
N PRO A 32 11.18 39.49 -0.52
CA PRO A 32 11.88 40.77 -0.41
C PRO A 32 10.96 42.00 -0.51
N GLY A 33 9.79 41.86 -1.15
CA GLY A 33 8.78 42.92 -1.21
C GLY A 33 8.11 43.22 0.13
N ARG A 34 8.35 42.40 1.16
CA ARG A 34 7.86 42.53 2.53
C ARG A 34 8.97 42.34 3.56
N ASP A 35 10.20 42.67 3.18
CA ASP A 35 11.38 42.59 4.04
C ASP A 35 11.68 41.19 4.60
N VAL A 36 11.34 40.14 3.84
CA VAL A 36 11.71 38.75 4.16
C VAL A 36 12.85 38.33 3.24
N PRO A 37 14.09 38.18 3.75
CA PRO A 37 15.23 37.85 2.90
C PRO A 37 15.16 36.40 2.37
N PRO A 38 15.83 36.12 1.23
CA PRO A 38 16.12 34.76 0.79
C PRO A 38 16.75 33.92 1.90
N GLY A 39 16.38 32.64 1.97
CA GLY A 39 16.80 31.70 3.00
C GLY A 39 15.98 31.73 4.28
N THR A 40 14.95 32.58 4.38
CA THR A 40 14.07 32.58 5.56
C THR A 40 13.17 31.34 5.54
N PRO A 41 13.19 30.47 6.56
CA PRO A 41 12.26 29.34 6.63
C PRO A 41 10.84 29.85 6.91
N PHE A 42 9.80 29.10 6.53
CA PHE A 42 8.40 29.51 6.78
C PHE A 42 8.12 29.71 8.28
N GLY A 43 8.70 28.87 9.15
CA GLY A 43 8.61 29.03 10.61
C GLY A 43 9.43 30.20 11.17
N GLY A 44 10.27 30.85 10.35
CA GLY A 44 11.02 32.06 10.71
C GLY A 44 10.38 33.35 10.19
N LEU A 45 9.18 33.27 9.60
CA LEU A 45 8.46 34.44 9.11
C LEU A 45 7.89 35.28 10.27
N PRO A 46 7.97 36.61 10.22
CA PRO A 46 7.36 37.47 11.24
C PRO A 46 5.84 37.29 11.33
N ASP A 47 5.24 37.31 12.52
CA ASP A 47 3.80 37.08 12.74
C ASP A 47 2.86 37.99 11.92
N TYR A 48 3.33 39.18 11.56
CA TYR A 48 2.60 40.14 10.75
C TYR A 48 2.66 39.83 9.25
N TRP A 49 3.51 38.91 8.81
CA TRP A 49 3.60 38.51 7.41
C TRP A 49 2.26 37.93 6.93
N ARG A 50 1.93 38.22 5.67
CA ARG A 50 0.66 37.85 5.02
C ARG A 50 0.97 37.27 3.66
N CYS A 51 0.10 36.34 3.24
CA CYS A 51 0.19 35.73 1.93
C CYS A 51 0.29 36.79 0.82
N PRO A 52 1.32 36.74 -0.05
CA PRO A 52 1.50 37.72 -1.11
C PRO A 52 0.35 37.73 -2.13
N GLY A 53 -0.33 36.59 -2.32
CA GLY A 53 -1.41 36.43 -3.30
C GLY A 53 -2.77 36.95 -2.81
N CYS A 54 -3.13 36.74 -1.55
CA CYS A 54 -4.48 37.05 -1.04
C CYS A 54 -4.52 37.88 0.25
N GLY A 55 -3.38 38.20 0.86
CA GLY A 55 -3.34 38.88 2.16
C GLY A 55 -3.78 38.01 3.35
N GLY A 56 -4.00 36.71 3.15
CA GLY A 56 -4.36 35.77 4.21
C GLY A 56 -3.23 35.55 5.24
N PRO A 57 -3.55 35.12 6.47
CA PRO A 57 -2.58 34.88 7.52
C PRO A 57 -1.73 33.61 7.29
N GLN A 58 -0.57 33.52 7.94
CA GLN A 58 0.36 32.38 7.84
C GLN A 58 -0.29 31.03 8.17
N HIS A 59 -1.20 30.98 9.16
CA HIS A 59 -1.86 29.73 9.56
C HIS A 59 -2.78 29.13 8.48
N GLY A 60 -3.03 29.85 7.38
CA GLY A 60 -3.75 29.33 6.22
C GLY A 60 -2.88 28.54 5.24
N PHE A 61 -1.59 28.33 5.54
CA PHE A 61 -0.66 27.59 4.69
C PHE A 61 -0.59 26.11 5.06
N THR A 62 -0.52 25.23 4.06
CA THR A 62 -0.39 23.77 4.21
C THR A 62 0.78 23.24 3.41
N VAL A 63 1.34 22.09 3.80
CA VAL A 63 2.44 21.45 3.06
C VAL A 63 1.95 21.07 1.66
N VAL A 64 2.60 21.61 0.63
CA VAL A 64 2.29 21.30 -0.77
C VAL A 64 3.00 20.02 -1.14
N ALA A 65 2.22 18.98 -1.42
CA ALA A 65 2.71 17.86 -2.22
C ALA A 65 3.28 18.40 -3.55
N PRO A 66 4.42 17.90 -4.04
CA PRO A 66 4.98 18.34 -5.32
C PRO A 66 3.90 18.30 -6.42
N PRO A 67 3.75 19.34 -7.25
CA PRO A 67 2.72 19.34 -8.29
C PRO A 67 2.93 18.16 -9.25
N GLY A 68 1.93 17.29 -9.34
CA GLY A 68 1.97 16.06 -10.14
C GLY A 68 2.47 14.81 -9.41
N ALA A 69 2.82 14.88 -8.12
CA ALA A 69 3.12 13.69 -7.34
C ALA A 69 1.85 12.84 -7.16
N ASP A 70 1.90 11.56 -7.56
CA ASP A 70 0.81 10.63 -7.28
C ASP A 70 0.65 10.50 -5.75
N PRO A 71 -0.57 10.64 -5.20
CA PRO A 71 -0.82 10.37 -3.78
C PRO A 71 -0.26 9.02 -3.31
N MET A 72 -0.24 8.01 -4.18
CA MET A 72 0.41 6.72 -3.94
C MET A 72 1.91 6.87 -3.70
N ASP A 73 2.61 7.65 -4.53
CA ASP A 73 4.07 7.84 -4.43
C ASP A 73 4.45 8.48 -3.10
N LEU A 74 3.71 9.48 -2.65
CA LEU A 74 3.92 10.12 -1.35
C LEU A 74 3.73 9.14 -0.20
N ARG A 75 2.73 8.27 -0.32
CA ARG A 75 2.42 7.24 0.68
C ARG A 75 3.48 6.15 0.72
N VAL A 76 3.96 5.71 -0.44
CA VAL A 76 5.05 4.73 -0.57
C VAL A 76 6.36 5.30 -0.07
N ALA A 77 6.65 6.58 -0.34
CA ALA A 77 7.81 7.28 0.19
C ALA A 77 7.77 7.35 1.72
N ALA A 78 6.62 7.73 2.31
CA ALA A 78 6.44 7.77 3.76
C ALA A 78 6.57 6.38 4.41
N LEU A 79 6.08 5.32 3.75
CA LEU A 79 6.22 3.94 4.21
C LEU A 79 7.69 3.51 4.24
N THR A 80 8.40 3.80 3.15
CA THR A 80 9.83 3.49 3.00
C THR A 80 10.65 4.23 4.05
N ALA A 81 10.40 5.53 4.26
CA ALA A 81 11.07 6.33 5.28
C ALA A 81 10.81 5.79 6.69
N SER A 82 9.56 5.39 7.00
CA SER A 82 9.21 4.84 8.30
C SER A 82 9.96 3.54 8.60
N TYR A 83 10.05 2.63 7.62
CA TYR A 83 10.81 1.38 7.81
C TYR A 83 12.33 1.59 7.83
N ARG A 84 12.87 2.59 7.14
CA ARG A 84 14.29 2.96 7.26
C ARG A 84 14.62 3.43 8.67
N LEU A 85 13.77 4.26 9.26
CA LEU A 85 13.92 4.68 10.66
C LEU A 85 13.88 3.48 11.63
N ILE A 86 12.99 2.51 11.40
CA ILE A 86 12.95 1.26 12.19
C ILE A 86 14.23 0.45 11.98
N ALA A 87 14.73 0.37 10.75
CA ALA A 87 15.98 -0.32 10.43
C ALA A 87 17.17 0.26 11.21
N GLU A 88 17.26 1.57 11.27
CA GLU A 88 18.34 2.30 11.95
C GLU A 88 18.21 2.26 13.48
N ARG A 89 17.01 2.45 14.02
CA ARG A 89 16.78 2.60 15.46
C ARG A 89 16.64 1.28 16.19
N ASP A 90 15.85 0.36 15.63
CA ASP A 90 15.34 -0.81 16.35
C ASP A 90 15.97 -2.12 15.85
N MET A 91 16.32 -2.19 14.57
CA MET A 91 16.77 -3.43 13.93
C MET A 91 18.27 -3.47 13.58
N ALA A 92 19.00 -2.39 13.85
CA ALA A 92 20.43 -2.31 13.60
C ALA A 92 21.18 -3.36 14.43
N GLY A 93 21.96 -4.22 13.77
CA GLY A 93 22.78 -5.25 14.42
C GLY A 93 22.01 -6.47 14.95
N VAL A 94 20.68 -6.55 14.74
CA VAL A 94 19.91 -7.73 15.14
C VAL A 94 20.28 -8.92 14.23
N PRO A 95 20.61 -10.12 14.77
CA PRO A 95 21.11 -11.25 13.98
C PRO A 95 20.18 -11.78 12.87
N ILE A 96 18.87 -11.49 12.95
CA ILE A 96 17.90 -11.89 11.93
C ILE A 96 17.99 -11.02 10.66
N CYS A 97 18.65 -9.86 10.74
CA CYS A 97 18.78 -8.94 9.62
C CYS A 97 19.81 -9.44 8.60
N ASN A 98 19.40 -9.53 7.33
CA ASN A 98 20.30 -9.73 6.22
C ASN A 98 20.96 -8.40 5.81
N ALA A 99 22.25 -8.26 6.09
CA ALA A 99 23.02 -7.04 5.82
C ALA A 99 23.20 -6.74 4.32
N ALA A 100 22.94 -7.70 3.42
CA ALA A 100 22.96 -7.47 1.97
C ALA A 100 21.69 -6.77 1.46
N LEU A 101 20.69 -6.58 2.32
CA LEU A 101 19.39 -6.00 1.97
C LEU A 101 19.23 -4.61 2.58
N SER A 102 18.37 -3.82 1.95
CA SER A 102 17.97 -2.49 2.38
C SER A 102 16.46 -2.32 2.26
N VAL A 103 15.92 -1.33 2.99
CA VAL A 103 14.49 -1.04 2.96
C VAL A 103 14.10 -0.47 1.59
N GLU A 104 13.17 -1.16 0.93
CA GLU A 104 12.64 -0.81 -0.38
C GLU A 104 11.15 -1.17 -0.49
N ALA A 105 10.36 -0.26 -1.03
CA ALA A 105 8.94 -0.47 -1.31
C ALA A 105 8.73 -0.48 -2.83
N LEU A 106 8.07 -1.52 -3.36
CA LEU A 106 7.95 -1.74 -4.81
C LEU A 106 6.60 -2.33 -5.22
N GLY A 107 6.27 -2.16 -6.50
CA GLY A 107 5.13 -2.79 -7.14
C GLY A 107 3.76 -2.29 -6.69
N PHE A 108 3.68 -1.11 -6.06
CA PHE A 108 2.42 -0.57 -5.58
C PHE A 108 1.46 -0.30 -6.73
N ARG A 109 0.26 -0.89 -6.64
CA ARG A 109 -0.82 -0.74 -7.62
C ARG A 109 -2.18 -0.60 -6.94
N PRO A 110 -3.14 0.11 -7.55
CA PRO A 110 -4.50 0.22 -7.05
C PRO A 110 -5.14 -1.15 -6.76
N HIS A 111 -5.70 -1.33 -5.57
CA HIS A 111 -6.48 -2.52 -5.22
C HIS A 111 -7.54 -2.23 -4.16
N GLY A 112 -8.81 -2.49 -4.48
CA GLY A 112 -9.94 -2.21 -3.59
C GLY A 112 -9.91 -0.76 -3.06
N PRO A 113 -10.01 -0.54 -1.73
CA PRO A 113 -10.00 0.80 -1.14
C PRO A 113 -8.59 1.40 -1.00
N GLY A 114 -7.54 0.72 -1.45
CA GLY A 114 -6.15 1.09 -1.21
C GLY A 114 -5.21 0.85 -2.38
N TRP A 115 -3.93 0.72 -2.03
CA TRP A 115 -2.85 0.30 -2.92
C TRP A 115 -2.12 -0.89 -2.31
N ILE A 116 -1.87 -1.93 -3.09
CA ILE A 116 -1.14 -3.11 -2.68
C ILE A 116 0.23 -3.14 -3.34
N GLY A 117 1.27 -3.44 -2.57
CA GLY A 117 2.64 -3.61 -3.05
C GLY A 117 3.44 -4.46 -2.07
N CYS A 118 4.76 -4.49 -2.25
CA CYS A 118 5.66 -5.19 -1.35
C CYS A 118 6.63 -4.23 -0.66
N VAL A 119 7.02 -4.58 0.56
CA VAL A 119 8.12 -3.95 1.28
C VAL A 119 9.16 -5.00 1.61
N ILE A 120 10.37 -4.77 1.13
CA ILE A 120 11.58 -5.48 1.51
C ILE A 120 12.20 -4.71 2.68
N ALA A 121 12.56 -5.43 3.73
CA ALA A 121 13.42 -4.96 4.81
C ALA A 121 14.46 -6.05 5.12
N PRO A 122 15.59 -5.71 5.77
CA PRO A 122 16.58 -6.71 6.15
C PRO A 122 16.04 -7.89 6.98
N TRP A 123 14.89 -7.74 7.66
CA TRP A 123 14.30 -8.76 8.53
C TRP A 123 12.93 -9.29 8.05
N PHE A 124 12.35 -8.77 6.96
CA PHE A 124 11.14 -9.34 6.36
C PHE A 124 10.96 -8.97 4.89
N LEU A 125 10.11 -9.73 4.19
CA LEU A 125 9.43 -9.32 2.97
C LEU A 125 7.92 -9.47 3.21
N ASN A 126 7.19 -8.37 3.10
CA ASN A 126 5.74 -8.32 3.33
C ASN A 126 5.02 -7.81 2.08
N ALA A 127 3.83 -8.35 1.79
CA ALA A 127 2.86 -7.63 0.98
C ALA A 127 2.09 -6.67 1.89
N VAL A 128 1.90 -5.42 1.44
CA VAL A 128 1.33 -4.33 2.22
C VAL A 128 0.19 -3.69 1.44
N LEU A 129 -0.97 -3.57 2.08
CA LEU A 129 -2.11 -2.81 1.60
C LEU A 129 -2.24 -1.52 2.41
N ILE A 130 -2.09 -0.38 1.72
CA ILE A 130 -2.21 0.95 2.32
C ILE A 130 -3.58 1.55 1.94
N PRO A 131 -4.47 1.87 2.88
CA PRO A 131 -5.84 2.31 2.58
C PRO A 131 -5.87 3.76 2.08
N ARG A 132 -6.53 4.10 0.95
CA ARG A 132 -6.48 5.47 0.38
C ARG A 132 -6.90 6.53 1.40
N ASP A 133 -7.93 6.23 2.18
CA ASP A 133 -8.30 6.98 3.37
C ASP A 133 -7.60 6.37 4.61
N PRO A 134 -6.69 7.10 5.29
CA PRO A 134 -6.06 6.64 6.52
C PRO A 134 -7.04 6.34 7.66
N ALA A 135 -8.26 6.89 7.63
CA ALA A 135 -9.28 6.65 8.64
C ALA A 135 -9.98 5.28 8.51
N LEU A 136 -9.84 4.59 7.36
CA LEU A 136 -10.57 3.36 7.05
C LEU A 136 -10.41 2.26 8.13
N TRP A 137 -9.27 2.24 8.83
CA TRP A 137 -8.93 1.27 9.87
C TRP A 137 -8.37 1.93 11.14
N GLU A 138 -8.82 3.14 11.46
CA GLU A 138 -8.38 3.86 12.65
C GLU A 138 -8.76 3.14 13.95
N ASP A 139 -9.89 2.41 13.94
CA ASP A 139 -10.40 1.60 15.05
C ASP A 139 -9.61 0.29 15.28
N ARG A 140 -8.76 -0.09 14.33
CA ARG A 140 -7.99 -1.35 14.38
C ARG A 140 -6.72 -1.19 15.19
N ARG A 141 -6.41 -2.25 15.95
CA ARG A 141 -5.19 -2.37 16.76
C ARG A 141 -4.15 -3.19 16.04
N ASP A 142 -2.88 -2.97 16.37
CA ASP A 142 -1.79 -3.80 15.89
C ASP A 142 -2.04 -5.28 16.22
N GLY A 143 -1.89 -6.14 15.22
CA GLY A 143 -2.13 -7.57 15.33
C GLY A 143 -3.54 -8.03 14.94
N ASP A 144 -4.53 -7.13 14.87
CA ASP A 144 -5.90 -7.44 14.45
C ASP A 144 -5.91 -8.09 13.06
N LYS A 145 -6.86 -8.99 12.82
CA LYS A 145 -6.97 -9.72 11.55
C LYS A 145 -8.00 -9.06 10.64
N LEU A 146 -7.58 -8.84 9.39
CA LEU A 146 -8.37 -8.22 8.34
C LEU A 146 -8.54 -9.22 7.19
N GLU A 147 -9.78 -9.54 6.82
CA GLU A 147 -10.02 -10.33 5.61
C GLU A 147 -9.99 -9.39 4.39
N VAL A 148 -9.11 -9.70 3.45
CA VAL A 148 -8.93 -8.93 2.22
C VAL A 148 -9.04 -9.88 1.04
N GLY A 149 -9.98 -9.60 0.14
CA GLY A 149 -10.07 -10.27 -1.15
C GLY A 149 -8.99 -9.75 -2.10
N LEU A 150 -8.15 -10.64 -2.62
CA LEU A 150 -7.23 -10.39 -3.72
C LEU A 150 -7.71 -11.19 -4.95
N PRO A 151 -7.21 -10.86 -6.17
CA PRO A 151 -7.56 -11.63 -7.36
C PRO A 151 -7.33 -13.14 -7.20
N SER A 152 -6.26 -13.57 -6.52
CA SER A 152 -5.97 -15.00 -6.31
C SER A 152 -6.81 -15.68 -5.22
N GLY A 153 -7.58 -14.93 -4.42
CA GLY A 153 -8.41 -15.45 -3.34
C GLY A 153 -8.51 -14.52 -2.14
N ALA A 154 -9.17 -15.00 -1.08
CA ALA A 154 -9.29 -14.28 0.19
C ALA A 154 -8.08 -14.58 1.10
N TYR A 155 -7.51 -13.53 1.71
CA TYR A 155 -6.35 -13.63 2.59
C TYR A 155 -6.62 -12.92 3.90
N ARG A 156 -6.00 -13.44 4.97
CA ARG A 156 -6.06 -12.85 6.30
C ARG A 156 -4.82 -11.99 6.56
N PHE A 157 -4.96 -10.69 6.36
CA PHE A 157 -3.95 -9.69 6.67
C PHE A 157 -3.91 -9.41 8.17
N THR A 158 -2.78 -8.87 8.62
CA THR A 158 -2.59 -8.37 9.98
C THR A 158 -2.51 -6.85 9.94
N ALA A 159 -3.30 -6.17 10.77
CA ALA A 159 -3.20 -4.74 10.96
C ALA A 159 -1.86 -4.38 11.62
N ALA A 160 -1.19 -3.38 11.10
CA ALA A 160 0.06 -2.85 11.63
C ALA A 160 0.07 -1.34 11.45
N ARG A 161 0.49 -0.60 12.48
CA ARG A 161 0.66 0.84 12.44
C ARG A 161 2.12 1.17 12.18
N VAL A 162 2.38 1.92 11.11
CA VAL A 162 3.75 2.27 10.72
C VAL A 162 3.83 3.77 10.45
N GLY A 163 4.59 4.46 11.30
CA GLY A 163 4.82 5.90 11.20
C GLY A 163 3.51 6.71 11.14
N VAL A 164 3.49 7.70 10.26
CA VAL A 164 2.35 8.63 10.08
C VAL A 164 1.28 8.12 9.11
N LEU A 165 1.43 6.92 8.56
CA LEU A 165 0.51 6.38 7.55
C LEU A 165 -0.81 5.84 8.11
N GLY A 166 -0.96 5.83 9.43
CA GLY A 166 -2.07 5.17 10.10
C GLY A 166 -1.94 3.66 10.05
N THR A 167 -3.09 2.97 10.14
CA THR A 167 -3.14 1.51 10.11
C THR A 167 -3.07 1.01 8.66
N LEU A 168 -2.12 0.12 8.40
CA LEU A 168 -1.98 -0.65 7.17
C LEU A 168 -2.21 -2.14 7.42
N ALA A 169 -2.48 -2.88 6.36
CA ALA A 169 -2.67 -4.31 6.43
C ALA A 169 -1.48 -5.01 5.79
N VAL A 170 -0.88 -5.98 6.48
CA VAL A 170 0.31 -6.70 6.00
C VAL A 170 0.10 -8.21 6.00
N ILE A 171 0.71 -8.90 5.04
CA ILE A 171 0.94 -10.36 5.09
C ILE A 171 2.43 -10.65 4.94
N PRO A 172 3.02 -11.47 5.82
CA PRO A 172 4.37 -11.96 5.64
C PRO A 172 4.47 -12.86 4.40
N LEU A 173 5.44 -12.56 3.54
CA LEU A 173 5.82 -13.42 2.41
C LEU A 173 7.11 -14.19 2.72
N ALA A 174 8.05 -13.53 3.40
CA ALA A 174 9.22 -14.17 3.99
C ALA A 174 9.62 -13.47 5.29
N SER A 175 9.97 -14.25 6.32
CA SER A 175 10.46 -13.74 7.61
C SER A 175 11.93 -14.10 7.87
N ALA A 176 12.49 -14.99 7.07
CA ALA A 176 13.90 -15.37 7.11
C ALA A 176 14.57 -14.80 5.85
N MET A 177 15.18 -13.62 5.98
CA MET A 177 15.69 -12.88 4.81
C MET A 177 17.03 -13.38 4.27
N ASN A 178 17.62 -14.38 4.93
CA ASN A 178 18.79 -15.11 4.42
C ASN A 178 18.47 -16.04 3.24
N VAL A 179 17.18 -16.23 2.90
CA VAL A 179 16.78 -16.92 1.66
C VAL A 179 17.14 -16.14 0.40
N PHE A 180 17.38 -14.83 0.53
CA PHE A 180 17.79 -13.97 -0.58
C PHE A 180 19.29 -13.68 -0.50
N ALA A 181 19.98 -13.85 -1.63
CA ALA A 181 21.42 -13.59 -1.70
C ALA A 181 21.74 -12.09 -1.61
N ASP A 182 20.96 -11.26 -2.28
CA ASP A 182 21.14 -9.81 -2.36
C ASP A 182 19.81 -9.09 -2.63
N GLN A 183 19.89 -7.76 -2.77
CA GLN A 183 18.71 -6.92 -3.03
C GLN A 183 17.99 -7.29 -4.34
N GLN A 184 18.71 -7.71 -5.37
CA GLN A 184 18.11 -8.02 -6.66
C GLN A 184 17.32 -9.33 -6.59
N ASP A 185 17.85 -10.32 -5.89
CA ASP A 185 17.14 -11.58 -5.61
C ASP A 185 15.87 -11.31 -4.78
N ALA A 186 15.96 -10.48 -3.74
CA ALA A 186 14.79 -10.07 -2.94
C ALA A 186 13.73 -9.33 -3.77
N ARG A 187 14.13 -8.45 -4.71
CA ARG A 187 13.19 -7.81 -5.67
C ARG A 187 12.51 -8.85 -6.56
N GLY A 188 13.26 -9.81 -7.08
CA GLY A 188 12.71 -10.90 -7.89
C GLY A 188 11.64 -11.69 -7.13
N GLY A 189 11.95 -12.09 -5.90
CA GLY A 189 11.00 -12.77 -5.01
C GLY A 189 9.76 -11.94 -4.70
N ALA A 190 9.93 -10.64 -4.42
CA ALA A 190 8.83 -9.72 -4.15
C ALA A 190 7.89 -9.57 -5.36
N VAL A 191 8.43 -9.39 -6.57
CA VAL A 191 7.64 -9.28 -7.81
C VAL A 191 6.86 -10.57 -8.07
N LEU A 192 7.51 -11.73 -7.99
CA LEU A 192 6.85 -13.02 -8.20
C LEU A 192 5.72 -13.27 -7.19
N ALA A 193 5.95 -12.97 -5.92
CA ALA A 193 4.95 -13.12 -4.87
C ALA A 193 3.76 -12.18 -5.09
N LEU A 194 4.02 -10.90 -5.41
CA LEU A 194 2.97 -9.93 -5.68
C LEU A 194 2.16 -10.27 -6.93
N ASP A 195 2.79 -10.80 -7.97
CA ASP A 195 2.09 -11.27 -9.16
C ASP A 195 1.26 -12.51 -8.91
N HIS A 196 1.72 -13.42 -8.04
CA HIS A 196 0.91 -14.56 -7.63
C HIS A 196 -0.36 -14.11 -6.89
N LEU A 197 -0.23 -13.18 -5.92
CA LEU A 197 -1.36 -12.63 -5.18
C LEU A 197 -2.39 -11.90 -6.06
N MET A 198 -1.92 -11.35 -7.18
CA MET A 198 -2.75 -10.53 -8.08
C MET A 198 -3.20 -11.27 -9.34
N ARG A 199 -2.89 -12.56 -9.45
CA ARG A 199 -3.35 -13.42 -10.55
C ARG A 199 -4.71 -14.01 -10.21
N ASN A 200 -5.67 -13.89 -11.13
CA ASN A 200 -6.95 -14.61 -11.01
C ASN A 200 -6.70 -16.13 -10.95
N PRO A 201 -7.49 -16.91 -10.19
CA PRO A 201 -7.32 -18.35 -10.15
C PRO A 201 -7.60 -18.88 -11.55
N GLN A 202 -6.67 -19.64 -12.11
CA GLN A 202 -6.92 -20.39 -13.33
C GLN A 202 -8.10 -21.33 -13.04
N PRO A 203 -9.15 -21.37 -13.88
CA PRO A 203 -10.17 -22.40 -13.77
C PRO A 203 -9.47 -23.77 -13.67
N ALA A 204 -9.92 -24.63 -12.76
CA ALA A 204 -9.40 -25.98 -12.68
C ALA A 204 -9.41 -26.59 -14.10
N PRO A 205 -8.33 -27.26 -14.54
CA PRO A 205 -8.36 -27.94 -15.83
C PRO A 205 -9.58 -28.86 -15.83
N GLN A 206 -10.47 -28.65 -16.80
CA GLN A 206 -11.63 -29.54 -16.94
C GLN A 206 -11.09 -30.96 -17.13
N PRO A 207 -11.63 -31.96 -16.43
CA PRO A 207 -11.25 -33.34 -16.71
C PRO A 207 -11.51 -33.57 -18.20
N GLU A 208 -10.42 -33.84 -18.93
CA GLU A 208 -10.49 -34.18 -20.34
C GLU A 208 -11.45 -35.38 -20.45
N PRO A 209 -12.51 -35.29 -21.29
CA PRO A 209 -13.44 -36.40 -21.42
C PRO A 209 -12.62 -37.64 -21.78
N PRO A 210 -12.86 -38.79 -21.12
CA PRO A 210 -12.13 -40.01 -21.43
C PRO A 210 -12.26 -40.26 -22.94
N PRO A 211 -11.17 -40.69 -23.61
CA PRO A 211 -11.24 -40.98 -25.04
C PRO A 211 -12.42 -41.92 -25.27
N ALA A 212 -13.27 -41.56 -26.24
CA ALA A 212 -14.44 -42.35 -26.58
C ALA A 212 -13.99 -43.79 -26.83
N SER A 213 -14.40 -44.71 -25.96
CA SER A 213 -14.19 -46.13 -26.20
C SER A 213 -15.14 -46.55 -27.32
N ASP A 214 -14.64 -47.27 -28.32
CA ASP A 214 -15.42 -47.89 -29.40
C ASP A 214 -16.39 -49.01 -28.93
N ALA A 215 -16.85 -48.95 -27.67
CA ALA A 215 -17.63 -50.00 -27.01
C ALA A 215 -19.14 -49.71 -26.90
N ASP A 216 -19.64 -48.57 -27.41
CA ASP A 216 -21.08 -48.25 -27.41
C ASP A 216 -21.81 -48.62 -28.72
N ALA A 217 -21.28 -49.59 -29.47
CA ALA A 217 -22.04 -50.25 -30.51
C ALA A 217 -22.81 -51.46 -29.92
N ALA A 218 -24.13 -51.27 -29.84
CA ALA A 218 -25.18 -52.29 -29.67
C ALA A 218 -25.46 -52.83 -28.25
N LYS A 219 -26.40 -52.17 -27.57
CA LYS A 219 -27.46 -52.87 -26.82
C LYS A 219 -28.82 -52.23 -27.13
N PRO A 220 -29.79 -52.95 -27.73
CA PRO A 220 -31.11 -52.39 -27.96
C PRO A 220 -31.83 -52.17 -26.62
N ALA A 221 -32.41 -50.98 -26.47
CA ALA A 221 -33.12 -50.57 -25.26
C ALA A 221 -34.41 -51.40 -25.09
N LEU A 222 -34.43 -52.26 -24.07
CA LEU A 222 -35.68 -52.89 -23.62
C LEU A 222 -36.56 -51.83 -22.93
N SER A 223 -37.69 -51.50 -23.54
CA SER A 223 -38.70 -50.61 -22.98
C SER A 223 -39.46 -51.30 -21.84
N ARG A 224 -39.60 -50.59 -20.71
CA ARG A 224 -40.32 -51.04 -19.50
C ARG A 224 -41.84 -51.21 -19.69
N ARG A 225 -42.41 -50.88 -20.86
CA ARG A 225 -43.85 -50.98 -21.13
C ARG A 225 -44.33 -52.38 -21.53
N SER A 226 -43.44 -53.37 -21.64
CA SER A 226 -43.78 -54.74 -22.03
C SER A 226 -44.08 -55.68 -20.85
N LEU A 227 -44.07 -55.20 -19.60
CA LEU A 227 -44.14 -56.06 -18.40
C LEU A 227 -45.53 -56.19 -17.75
N PHE A 228 -46.54 -55.42 -18.18
CA PHE A 228 -47.90 -55.55 -17.64
C PHE A 228 -48.96 -55.49 -18.75
N GLY A 229 -49.03 -56.55 -19.54
CA GLY A 229 -50.14 -56.81 -20.45
C GLY A 229 -50.27 -58.30 -20.70
N GLY A 230 -51.16 -58.98 -19.97
CA GLY A 230 -51.42 -60.41 -20.23
C GLY A 230 -52.12 -61.18 -19.13
N GLY A 231 -53.44 -60.96 -18.99
CA GLY A 231 -54.47 -61.98 -18.79
C GLY A 231 -54.40 -62.98 -17.63
N ARG A 232 -55.44 -63.00 -16.79
CA ARG A 232 -55.98 -64.25 -16.25
C ARG A 232 -57.45 -64.41 -16.68
N ARG A 233 -57.72 -65.67 -17.02
CA ARG A 233 -58.93 -66.33 -17.50
C ARG A 233 -60.23 -65.89 -16.83
#